data_AF-A0A7X8MBQ7-F1
#
_entry.id   AF-A0A7X8MBQ7-F1
#
_cell.length_a   1.000
_cell.length_b   1.000
_cell.length_c   1.000
_cell.angle_alpha   90.00
_cell.angle_beta   90.00
_cell.angle_gamma   90.00
#
_symmetry.space_group_name_H-M   'P 1'
#
loop_
_entity.id
_entity.type
_entity.pdbx_description
1 polymer ?
#
loop_
_entity_poly.entity_id
_entity_poly.type
_entity_poly.pdbx_seq_one_letter_code
_entity_poly.pdbx_strand_id
1 'polypeptide(L)'
;IFASDFGGNPPYEKMYAISRIVFKHWLAQAGVLLIIGGKANNTDIYVTFKGIFDALRDHIAVFGNTPIYTVVGRGGPQLINGMFYGKDILDTCKLPYKMFGYDTSMIQVLEYAKAIDRWWREQGRRDYENKRFDA
;
A
#
# COMPACT_ATOMS: atom_id res chain seq x y z
N ILE A 1 -7.31 -9.12 -8.27
CA ILE A 1 -7.10 -7.68 -8.03
C ILE A 1 -8.39 -7.16 -7.42
N PHE A 2 -8.37 -6.68 -6.18
CA PHE A 2 -9.46 -5.89 -5.62
C PHE A 2 -9.08 -4.42 -5.81
N ALA A 3 -9.98 -3.61 -6.36
CA ALA A 3 -9.74 -2.19 -6.59
C ALA A 3 -10.86 -1.40 -5.90
N SER A 4 -10.49 -0.38 -5.15
CA SER A 4 -11.42 0.60 -4.58
C SER A 4 -10.90 1.98 -4.94
N ASP A 5 -11.77 2.81 -5.52
CA ASP A 5 -11.45 4.15 -6.00
C ASP A 5 -12.05 5.21 -5.07
N PHE A 6 -11.30 6.26 -4.79
CA PHE A 6 -11.68 7.34 -3.89
C PHE A 6 -11.29 8.70 -4.46
N GLY A 7 -12.30 9.54 -4.70
CA GLY A 7 -12.15 10.95 -5.04
C GLY A 7 -12.72 11.88 -3.98
N GLY A 8 -12.49 13.18 -4.13
CA GLY A 8 -13.18 14.21 -3.34
C GLY A 8 -12.57 14.54 -1.97
N ASN A 9 -11.27 14.30 -1.77
CA ASN A 9 -10.56 14.59 -0.51
C ASN A 9 -11.22 13.95 0.74
N PRO A 10 -11.34 12.61 0.79
CA PRO A 10 -12.02 11.94 1.89
C PRO A 10 -11.27 12.15 3.23
N PRO A 11 -11.99 12.30 4.35
CA PRO A 11 -11.37 12.44 5.67
C PRO A 11 -10.74 11.12 6.14
N TYR A 12 -9.87 11.22 7.15
CA TYR A 12 -9.14 10.09 7.74
C TYR A 12 -10.06 8.93 8.13
N GLU A 13 -11.16 9.21 8.83
CA GLU A 13 -12.08 8.21 9.38
C GLU A 13 -12.70 7.36 8.27
N LYS A 14 -13.05 8.00 7.15
CA LYS A 14 -13.58 7.31 5.97
C LYS A 14 -12.53 6.40 5.36
N MET A 15 -11.31 6.91 5.16
CA MET A 15 -10.22 6.11 4.58
C MET A 15 -9.86 4.92 5.47
N TYR A 16 -9.70 5.15 6.78
CA TYR A 16 -9.40 4.10 7.74
C TYR A 16 -10.50 3.02 7.78
N ALA A 17 -11.77 3.41 7.88
CA ALA A 17 -12.89 2.47 7.95
C ALA A 17 -12.98 1.60 6.69
N ILE A 18 -12.83 2.20 5.51
CA ILE A 18 -12.91 1.45 4.26
C ILE A 18 -11.68 0.55 4.11
N SER A 19 -10.47 1.04 4.37
CA SER A 19 -9.25 0.23 4.34
C SER A 19 -9.34 -0.97 5.28
N ARG A 20 -9.89 -0.81 6.48
CA ARG A 20 -10.14 -1.93 7.40
C ARG A 20 -11.06 -3.00 6.80
N ILE A 21 -12.15 -2.58 6.15
CA ILE A 21 -13.07 -3.51 5.46
C ILE A 21 -12.31 -4.24 4.35
N VAL A 22 -11.57 -3.51 3.52
CA VAL A 22 -10.78 -4.08 2.43
C VAL A 22 -9.80 -5.12 2.95
N PHE A 23 -9.03 -4.78 3.98
CA PHE A 23 -8.03 -5.71 4.52
C PHE A 23 -8.66 -6.93 5.17
N LYS A 24 -9.76 -6.76 5.92
CA LYS A 24 -10.50 -7.87 6.53
C LYS A 24 -10.92 -8.93 5.51
N HIS A 25 -11.38 -8.51 4.33
CA HIS A 25 -11.95 -9.43 3.34
C HIS A 25 -10.94 -9.91 2.30
N TRP A 26 -9.92 -9.11 1.97
CA TRP A 26 -9.12 -9.34 0.77
C TRP A 26 -7.61 -9.46 1.01
N LEU A 27 -7.08 -9.04 2.18
CA LEU A 27 -5.63 -9.01 2.39
C LEU A 27 -4.99 -10.39 2.30
N ALA A 28 -5.60 -11.41 2.94
CA ALA A 28 -5.07 -12.76 2.99
C ALA A 28 -4.93 -13.44 1.61
N GLN A 29 -5.77 -13.04 0.65
CA GLN A 29 -5.75 -13.58 -0.72
C GLN A 29 -5.02 -12.65 -1.71
N ALA A 30 -4.52 -11.50 -1.26
CA ALA A 30 -3.80 -10.57 -2.11
C ALA A 30 -2.31 -10.97 -2.22
N GLY A 31 -1.75 -10.83 -3.43
CA GLY A 31 -0.31 -10.85 -3.65
C GLY A 31 0.31 -9.46 -3.43
N VAL A 32 -0.34 -8.45 -4.00
CA VAL A 32 0.13 -7.06 -4.02
C VAL A 32 -0.96 -6.12 -3.48
N LEU A 33 -0.56 -5.17 -2.63
CA LEU A 33 -1.34 -4.00 -2.27
C LEU A 33 -0.96 -2.83 -3.17
N LEU A 34 -1.88 -2.41 -4.03
CA LEU A 34 -1.64 -1.31 -4.96
C LEU A 34 -2.38 -0.04 -4.47
N ILE A 35 -1.63 0.98 -4.08
CA ILE A 35 -2.14 2.30 -3.70
C ILE A 35 -1.74 3.29 -4.79
N ILE A 36 -2.60 3.42 -5.80
CA ILE A 36 -2.30 4.19 -7.01
C ILE A 36 -3.35 5.28 -7.26
N GLY A 37 -2.95 6.34 -7.96
CA GLY A 37 -3.87 7.31 -8.53
C GLY A 37 -3.15 8.46 -9.20
N GLY A 38 -3.87 9.26 -9.98
CA GLY A 38 -3.31 10.45 -10.64
C GLY A 38 -2.86 11.50 -9.63
N LYS A 39 -2.24 12.58 -10.12
CA LYS A 39 -1.94 13.75 -9.28
C LYS A 39 -3.26 14.38 -8.83
N ALA A 40 -3.53 14.33 -7.53
CA ALA A 40 -4.70 14.96 -6.95
C ALA A 40 -4.54 16.48 -6.89
N ASN A 41 -5.63 17.21 -7.12
CA ASN A 41 -5.64 18.66 -7.03
C ASN A 41 -5.78 19.15 -5.57
N ASN A 42 -6.69 18.54 -4.82
CA ASN A 42 -7.08 18.99 -3.48
C ASN A 42 -7.06 17.89 -2.40
N THR A 43 -6.85 16.62 -2.79
CA THR A 43 -6.83 15.52 -1.81
C THR A 43 -5.54 15.59 -1.00
N ASP A 44 -5.67 15.63 0.33
CA ASP A 44 -4.53 15.54 1.23
C ASP A 44 -4.00 14.10 1.25
N ILE A 45 -2.84 13.92 0.62
CA ILE A 45 -2.24 12.58 0.49
C ILE A 45 -1.78 12.05 1.85
N TYR A 46 -1.32 12.92 2.76
CA TYR A 46 -0.95 12.49 4.10
C TYR A 46 -2.15 11.93 4.86
N VAL A 47 -3.28 12.64 4.89
CA VAL A 47 -4.50 12.19 5.58
C VAL A 47 -4.99 10.86 5.04
N THR A 48 -5.05 10.73 3.71
CA THR A 48 -5.54 9.50 3.08
C THR A 48 -4.59 8.32 3.30
N PHE A 49 -3.27 8.54 3.17
CA PHE A 49 -2.27 7.51 3.44
C PHE A 49 -2.26 7.10 4.90
N LYS A 50 -2.38 8.06 5.82
CA LYS A 50 -2.46 7.79 7.24
C LYS A 50 -3.60 6.81 7.55
N GLY A 51 -4.80 7.05 7.01
CA GLY A 51 -5.95 6.14 7.17
C GLY A 51 -5.69 4.73 6.64
N ILE A 52 -5.09 4.63 5.44
CA ILE A 52 -4.77 3.33 4.81
C ILE A 52 -3.72 2.57 5.62
N PHE A 53 -2.60 3.20 5.96
CA PHE A 53 -1.48 2.53 6.63
C PHE A 53 -1.75 2.26 8.12
N ASP A 54 -2.49 3.12 8.82
CA ASP A 54 -2.99 2.80 10.17
C ASP A 54 -3.87 1.55 10.14
N ALA A 55 -4.80 1.45 9.18
CA ALA A 55 -5.64 0.27 9.04
C ALA A 55 -4.83 -1.00 8.71
N LEU A 56 -3.75 -0.88 7.93
CA LEU A 56 -2.86 -1.99 7.60
C LEU A 56 -2.10 -2.47 8.85
N ARG A 57 -1.48 -1.54 9.58
CA ARG A 57 -0.77 -1.84 10.84
C ARG A 57 -1.70 -2.53 11.83
N ASP A 58 -2.89 -1.98 12.03
CA ASP A 58 -3.85 -2.51 13.01
C ASP A 58 -4.36 -3.89 12.59
N HIS A 59 -4.56 -4.12 11.28
CA HIS A 59 -4.91 -5.45 10.78
C HIS A 59 -3.80 -6.47 11.08
N ILE A 60 -2.54 -6.12 10.82
CA ILE A 60 -1.38 -6.97 11.10
C ILE A 60 -1.23 -7.24 12.60
N ALA A 61 -1.46 -6.24 13.44
CA ALA A 61 -1.40 -6.40 14.89
C ALA A 61 -2.43 -7.41 15.43
N VAL A 62 -3.62 -7.49 14.79
CA VAL A 62 -4.70 -8.40 15.21
C VAL A 62 -4.59 -9.79 14.59
N PHE A 63 -4.28 -9.88 13.30
CA PHE A 63 -4.34 -11.13 12.52
C PHE A 63 -2.97 -11.75 12.23
N GLY A 64 -1.89 -11.06 12.61
CA GLY A 64 -0.52 -11.44 12.28
C GLY A 64 -0.06 -10.90 10.93
N ASN A 65 1.25 -11.06 10.68
CA ASN A 65 1.86 -10.54 9.47
C ASN A 65 1.40 -11.32 8.23
N THR A 66 0.80 -10.63 7.27
CA THR A 66 0.45 -11.20 5.96
C THR A 66 1.48 -10.75 4.93
N PRO A 67 2.26 -11.66 4.31
CA PRO A 67 3.25 -11.33 3.29
C PRO A 67 2.62 -10.69 2.05
N ILE A 68 2.62 -9.36 2.03
CA ILE A 68 2.08 -8.54 0.96
C ILE A 68 3.11 -7.54 0.45
N TYR A 69 3.30 -7.50 -0.87
CA TYR A 69 4.15 -6.49 -1.50
C TYR A 69 3.32 -5.23 -1.75
N THR A 70 3.79 -4.07 -1.28
CA THR A 70 3.05 -2.81 -1.43
C THR A 70 3.63 -1.95 -2.54
N VAL A 71 2.81 -1.55 -3.50
CA VAL A 71 3.19 -0.61 -4.57
C VAL A 71 2.40 0.68 -4.40
N VAL A 72 3.09 1.81 -4.32
CA VAL A 72 2.48 3.12 -4.15
C VAL A 72 2.86 4.02 -5.32
N GLY A 73 1.87 4.65 -5.96
CA GLY A 73 2.10 5.66 -7.00
C GLY A 73 1.02 6.74 -6.94
N ARG A 74 1.34 7.87 -6.30
CA ARG A 74 0.41 8.99 -6.10
C ARG A 74 1.09 10.33 -6.29
N GLY A 75 0.28 11.33 -6.60
CA GLY A 75 0.68 12.74 -6.55
C GLY A 75 -0.39 13.57 -5.85
N GLY A 76 -0.01 14.71 -5.27
CA GLY A 76 -0.95 15.67 -4.68
C GLY A 76 -0.38 16.43 -3.50
N PRO A 77 -1.19 17.29 -2.85
CA PRO A 77 -0.85 17.97 -1.61
C PRO A 77 -0.35 17.01 -0.53
N GLN A 78 0.67 17.42 0.24
CA GLN A 78 1.23 16.64 1.36
C GLN A 78 1.78 15.26 0.99
N LEU A 79 2.07 14.99 -0.30
CA LEU A 79 2.58 13.69 -0.78
C LEU A 79 3.80 13.21 0.01
N ILE A 80 4.81 14.06 0.17
CA ILE A 80 6.07 13.69 0.82
C ILE A 80 5.82 13.17 2.24
N ASN A 81 5.00 13.89 3.02
CA ASN A 81 4.63 13.49 4.38
C ASN A 81 3.86 12.15 4.38
N GLY A 82 2.92 11.97 3.46
CA GLY A 82 2.20 10.71 3.30
C GLY A 82 3.13 9.54 2.97
N MET A 83 4.07 9.74 2.04
CA MET A 83 5.03 8.72 1.61
C MET A 83 5.96 8.32 2.76
N PHE A 84 6.52 9.28 3.50
CA PHE A 84 7.32 8.99 4.68
C PHE A 84 6.53 8.23 5.74
N TYR A 85 5.30 8.66 6.05
CA TYR A 85 4.46 7.97 7.02
C TYR A 85 4.17 6.52 6.64
N GLY A 86 3.80 6.29 5.37
CA GLY A 86 3.58 4.94 4.85
C GLY A 86 4.84 4.09 4.88
N LYS A 87 5.98 4.69 4.53
CA LYS A 87 7.30 4.04 4.53
C LYS A 87 7.63 3.53 5.93
N ASP A 88 7.48 4.39 6.94
CA ASP A 88 7.79 4.05 8.33
C ASP A 88 6.92 2.91 8.85
N ILE A 89 5.63 2.88 8.49
CA ILE A 89 4.74 1.76 8.86
C ILE A 89 5.16 0.47 8.16
N LEU A 90 5.45 0.51 6.85
CA LEU A 90 5.87 -0.66 6.11
C LEU A 90 7.20 -1.22 6.62
N ASP A 91 8.17 -0.35 6.90
CA ASP A 91 9.45 -0.74 7.51
C ASP A 91 9.25 -1.35 8.90
N THR A 92 8.40 -0.74 9.74
CA THR A 92 8.07 -1.25 11.09
C THR A 92 7.41 -2.63 11.02
N CYS A 93 6.48 -2.83 10.08
CA CYS A 93 5.84 -4.12 9.83
C CYS A 93 6.77 -5.11 9.09
N LYS A 94 7.97 -4.67 8.70
CA LYS A 94 8.93 -5.40 7.85
C LYS A 94 8.27 -5.91 6.56
N LEU A 95 7.44 -5.09 5.90
CA LEU A 95 6.78 -5.40 4.64
C LEU A 95 7.58 -4.87 3.45
N PRO A 96 7.66 -5.60 2.33
CA PRO A 96 8.34 -5.12 1.14
C PRO A 96 7.48 -4.11 0.37
N TYR A 97 8.11 -3.10 -0.21
CA TYR A 97 7.41 -2.09 -0.99
C TYR A 97 8.24 -1.43 -2.07
N LYS A 98 7.52 -0.80 -3.01
CA LYS A 98 8.05 0.18 -3.95
C LYS A 98 7.16 1.40 -3.99
N MET A 99 7.78 2.56 -3.84
CA MET A 99 7.13 3.87 -3.79
C MET A 99 7.59 4.71 -4.98
N PHE A 100 6.62 5.25 -5.73
CA PHE A 100 6.83 6.11 -6.89
C PHE A 100 6.29 7.52 -6.60
N GLY A 101 7.10 8.53 -6.94
CA GLY A 101 6.76 9.94 -6.78
C GLY A 101 5.90 10.48 -7.92
N TYR A 102 5.74 11.81 -7.95
CA TYR A 102 4.95 12.52 -8.96
C TYR A 102 5.57 12.52 -10.36
N ASP A 103 6.84 12.14 -10.45
CA ASP A 103 7.65 12.09 -11.67
C ASP A 103 7.47 10.80 -12.46
N THR A 104 6.82 9.79 -11.87
CA THR A 104 6.53 8.51 -12.53
C THR A 104 5.12 8.51 -13.10
N SER A 105 4.97 8.11 -14.37
CA SER A 105 3.64 7.99 -14.98
C SER A 105 2.84 6.84 -14.36
N MET A 106 1.51 6.99 -14.30
CA MET A 106 0.63 5.93 -13.78
C MET A 106 0.78 4.61 -14.55
N ILE A 107 1.01 4.69 -15.86
CA ILE A 107 1.22 3.51 -16.71
C ILE A 107 2.45 2.74 -16.26
N GLN A 108 3.58 3.42 -16.04
CA GLN A 108 4.81 2.77 -15.55
C GLN A 108 4.63 2.12 -14.17
N VAL A 109 3.88 2.77 -13.26
CA VAL A 109 3.56 2.17 -11.96
C VAL A 109 2.73 0.90 -12.13
N LEU A 110 1.75 0.89 -13.06
CA LEU A 110 0.95 -0.29 -13.35
C LEU A 110 1.75 -1.42 -14.01
N GLU A 111 2.66 -1.09 -14.93
CA GLU A 111 3.57 -2.05 -15.55
C GLU A 111 4.47 -2.70 -14.50
N TYR A 112 5.03 -1.89 -13.59
CA TYR A 112 5.79 -2.39 -12.45
C TYR A 112 4.92 -3.28 -11.54
N ALA A 113 3.70 -2.84 -11.19
CA ALA A 113 2.79 -3.59 -10.35
C ALA A 113 2.43 -4.97 -10.95
N LYS A 114 2.27 -5.04 -12.27
CA LYS A 114 2.03 -6.32 -12.98
C LYS A 114 3.26 -7.22 -12.95
N ALA A 115 4.45 -6.66 -13.19
CA ALA A 115 5.70 -7.42 -13.16
C ALA A 115 5.99 -7.97 -11.75
N ILE A 116 5.81 -7.14 -10.72
CA ILE A 116 6.05 -7.53 -9.33
C ILE A 116 5.01 -8.54 -8.84
N ASP A 117 3.73 -8.45 -9.24
CA ASP A 117 2.71 -9.46 -8.87
C ASP A 117 3.08 -10.85 -9.42
N ARG A 118 3.57 -10.92 -10.66
CA ARG A 118 4.04 -12.17 -11.26
C ARG A 118 5.21 -12.75 -10.45
N TRP A 119 6.26 -11.96 -10.27
CA TRP A 119 7.44 -12.38 -9.52
C TRP A 119 7.12 -12.78 -8.07
N TRP A 120 6.26 -12.02 -7.41
CA TRP A 120 5.85 -12.24 -6.02
C TRP A 120 5.14 -13.58 -5.84
N ARG A 121 4.29 -13.97 -6.79
CA ARG A 121 3.59 -15.26 -6.81
C ARG A 121 4.53 -16.44 -7.09
N GLU A 122 5.50 -16.26 -7.99
CA GLU A 122 6.39 -17.35 -8.43
C GLU A 122 7.48 -17.65 -7.40
N GLN A 123 8.10 -16.62 -6.83
CA GLN A 123 9.25 -16.78 -5.92
C GLN A 123 9.34 -15.74 -4.81
N GLY A 124 8.95 -14.48 -5.08
CA GLY A 124 9.28 -13.37 -4.19
C GLY A 124 8.72 -13.50 -2.77
N ARG A 125 7.52 -14.08 -2.64
CA ARG A 125 6.94 -14.36 -1.32
C ARG A 125 7.78 -15.36 -0.52
N ARG A 126 8.24 -16.44 -1.15
CA ARG A 126 9.07 -17.48 -0.50
C ARG A 126 10.42 -16.89 -0.08
N ASP A 127 11.03 -16.09 -0.95
CA ASP A 127 12.30 -15.41 -0.66
C ASP A 127 12.18 -14.44 0.53
N TYR A 128 11.06 -13.71 0.61
CA TYR A 128 10.75 -12.82 1.73
C TYR A 128 10.55 -13.59 3.04
N GLU A 129 9.78 -14.67 3.00
CA GLU A 129 9.50 -15.50 4.17
C GLU A 129 10.80 -16.11 4.71
N ASN A 130 11.63 -16.70 3.85
CA ASN A 130 12.91 -17.30 4.25
C ASN A 130 13.83 -16.28 4.94
N LYS A 131 14.02 -15.10 4.34
CA LYS A 131 14.85 -14.02 4.93
C LYS A 131 14.33 -13.51 6.26
N ARG A 132 13.03 -13.65 6.54
CA ARG A 132 12.42 -13.21 7.79
C ARG A 132 12.66 -14.19 8.95
N PHE A 133 12.83 -15.48 8.67
CA PHE A 133 13.10 -16.49 9.70
C PHE A 133 14.60 -16.70 9.98
N ASP A 134 15.46 -16.17 9.11
CA ASP A 134 16.93 -16.18 9.27
C ASP A 134 17.48 -14.98 10.08
N ALA A 135 16.61 -14.08 10.58
CA ALA A 135 16.97 -12.83 11.29
C ALA A 135 16.25 -12.69 12.63
#